data_AF-A0A382B790-F1
#
_entry.id   AF-A0A382B790-F1
#
_cell.length_a   1.000
_cell.length_b   1.000
_cell.length_c   1.000
_cell.angle_alpha   90.00
_cell.angle_beta   90.00
_cell.angle_gamma   90.00
#
_symmetry.space_group_name_H-M   'P 1'
#
loop_
_entity.id
_entity.type
_entity.pdbx_description
1 polymer ?
#
loop_
_entity_poly.entity_id
_entity_poly.type
_entity_poly.pdbx_seq_one_letter_code
_entity_poly.pdbx_strand_id
1 'polypeptide(L)'
;MILNNSLPIQILFLNTIMATKHRNFNTRAIHAGQVPDPLTGAIIAPVYTASTYVQEGIGKNKGFVYSRTSNPTRLTLEACLA
;
A
#
# COMPACT_ATOMS: atom_id res chain seq x y z
N MET A 1 4.25 32.89 38.53
CA MET A 1 2.79 32.93 38.29
C MET A 1 2.55 33.73 37.02
N ILE A 2 2.41 33.02 35.90
CA ILE A 2 1.50 33.24 34.75
C ILE A 2 1.68 31.97 33.90
N LEU A 3 0.73 31.07 34.03
CA LEU A 3 0.46 29.97 33.10
C LEU A 3 -0.39 30.56 31.98
N ASN A 4 -0.05 30.38 30.70
CA ASN A 4 -1.06 30.40 29.64
C ASN A 4 -0.63 29.70 28.35
N ASN A 5 -0.90 28.39 28.33
CA ASN A 5 -1.50 27.61 27.25
C ASN A 5 -1.79 28.33 25.92
N SER A 6 -0.87 28.28 24.95
CA SER A 6 -1.15 28.65 23.54
C SER A 6 -0.85 27.55 22.51
N LEU A 7 -0.60 26.31 22.94
CA LEU A 7 -0.22 25.21 22.03
C LEU A 7 -1.31 24.20 21.60
N PRO A 8 -2.63 24.33 21.85
CA PRO A 8 -3.58 23.36 21.30
C PRO A 8 -4.03 23.67 19.86
N ILE A 9 -3.94 24.93 19.41
CA ILE A 9 -4.53 25.36 18.12
C ILE A 9 -3.64 24.98 16.92
N GLN A 10 -2.31 25.04 17.06
CA GLN A 10 -1.38 24.63 15.98
C GLN A 10 -1.39 23.11 15.73
N ILE A 11 -1.66 22.30 16.76
CA ILE A 11 -1.71 20.83 16.63
C ILE A 11 -3.02 20.38 15.95
N LEU A 12 -4.13 21.10 16.18
CA LEU A 12 -5.39 20.82 15.49
C LEU A 12 -5.33 21.19 14.00
N PHE A 13 -4.60 22.25 13.65
CA PHE A 13 -4.48 22.73 12.27
C PHE A 13 -3.65 21.79 11.38
N LEU A 14 -2.66 21.09 11.93
CA LEU A 14 -1.83 20.17 11.14
C LEU A 14 -2.57 18.89 10.74
N ASN A 15 -3.50 18.41 11.58
CA ASN A 15 -4.30 17.21 11.27
C ASN A 15 -5.36 17.45 10.18
N THR A 16 -5.73 18.71 9.90
CA THR A 16 -6.70 19.05 8.83
C THR A 16 -6.04 19.19 7.46
N ILE A 17 -4.72 19.43 7.39
CA ILE A 17 -3.99 19.63 6.11
C ILE A 17 -3.61 18.28 5.44
N MET A 18 -3.72 17.16 6.15
CA MET A 18 -3.75 15.81 5.54
C MET A 18 -5.06 15.57 4.76
N ALA A 19 -5.60 16.61 4.12
CA ALA A 19 -6.63 16.53 3.11
C ALA A 19 -6.11 15.63 2.00
N THR A 20 -6.65 14.41 1.96
CA THR A 20 -6.36 13.41 0.94
C THR A 20 -6.62 14.04 -0.43
N LYS A 21 -5.55 14.31 -1.18
CA LYS A 21 -5.65 14.80 -2.56
C LYS A 21 -6.39 13.73 -3.36
N HIS A 22 -7.69 13.92 -3.55
CA HIS A 22 -8.52 13.05 -4.37
C HIS A 22 -8.02 13.15 -5.81
N ARG A 23 -7.25 12.16 -6.24
CA ARG A 23 -6.76 12.09 -7.63
C ARG A 23 -7.95 11.85 -8.55
N ASN A 24 -7.97 12.52 -9.70
CA ASN A 24 -8.96 12.28 -10.75
C ASN A 24 -8.96 10.81 -11.17
N PHE A 25 -10.10 10.30 -11.66
CA PHE A 25 -10.25 8.89 -12.06
C PHE A 25 -9.13 8.44 -13.00
N ASN A 26 -8.80 9.22 -14.04
CA ASN A 26 -7.75 8.89 -14.99
C ASN A 26 -6.38 8.71 -14.33
N THR A 27 -6.04 9.53 -13.34
CA THR A 27 -4.78 9.40 -12.60
C THR A 27 -4.81 8.21 -11.64
N ARG A 28 -5.97 7.91 -11.05
CA ARG A 28 -6.15 6.72 -10.19
C ARG A 28 -6.03 5.44 -11.01
N ALA A 29 -6.66 5.36 -12.18
CA ALA A 29 -6.62 4.18 -13.03
C ALA A 29 -5.18 3.78 -13.43
N ILE A 30 -4.26 4.74 -13.51
CA ILE A 30 -2.85 4.50 -13.85
C ILE A 30 -2.01 4.16 -12.61
N HIS A 31 -2.28 4.78 -11.45
CA HIS A 31 -1.37 4.74 -10.29
C HIS A 31 -1.96 4.10 -9.03
N ALA A 32 -3.22 3.72 -9.02
CA ALA A 32 -3.84 3.05 -7.87
C ALA A 32 -3.34 1.60 -7.78
N GLY A 33 -2.96 1.17 -6.58
CA GLY A 33 -2.50 -0.20 -6.34
C GLY A 33 -1.14 -0.57 -6.95
N GLN A 34 -0.51 0.33 -7.71
CA GLN A 34 0.79 0.12 -8.33
C GLN A 34 1.91 0.50 -7.36
N VAL A 35 2.73 -0.48 -6.99
CA VAL A 35 3.95 -0.29 -6.19
C VAL A 35 5.11 -0.93 -6.95
N PRO A 36 6.27 -0.26 -7.08
CA PRO A 36 7.45 -0.85 -7.69
C PRO A 36 7.83 -2.16 -7.01
N ASP A 37 8.29 -3.13 -7.80
CA ASP A 37 8.73 -4.41 -7.26
C ASP A 37 9.94 -4.22 -6.31
N PRO A 38 9.88 -4.66 -5.05
CA PRO A 38 10.97 -4.48 -4.10
C PRO A 38 12.24 -5.27 -4.45
N LEU A 39 12.14 -6.32 -5.27
CA LEU A 39 13.29 -7.16 -5.63
C LEU A 39 14.07 -6.60 -6.82
N THR A 40 13.39 -6.14 -7.86
CA THR A 40 14.01 -5.72 -9.12
C THR A 40 13.94 -4.21 -9.38
N GLY A 41 13.09 -3.48 -8.65
CA GLY A 41 12.79 -2.08 -8.93
C GLY A 41 11.95 -1.87 -10.19
N ALA A 42 11.37 -2.93 -10.75
CA ALA A 42 10.47 -2.82 -11.89
C ALA A 42 9.26 -1.94 -11.53
N ILE A 43 9.00 -0.91 -12.35
CA ILE A 43 7.87 0.01 -12.17
C ILE A 43 6.54 -0.73 -12.36
N ILE A 44 6.49 -1.64 -13.33
CA ILE A 44 5.34 -2.52 -13.58
C ILE A 44 5.49 -3.77 -12.71
N ALA A 45 4.40 -4.13 -12.03
CA ALA A 45 4.36 -5.34 -11.23
C ALA A 45 4.65 -6.58 -12.09
N PRO A 46 5.56 -7.48 -11.67
CA PRO A 46 5.85 -8.70 -12.40
C PRO A 46 4.67 -9.67 -12.36
N VAL A 47 4.58 -10.52 -13.39
CA VAL A 47 3.51 -11.53 -13.52
C VAL A 47 3.94 -12.82 -12.83
N TYR A 48 3.34 -13.13 -11.69
CA TYR A 48 3.60 -14.37 -10.94
C TYR A 48 2.68 -15.51 -11.38
N THR A 49 3.21 -16.44 -12.18
CA THR A 49 2.51 -17.65 -12.66
C THR A 49 2.74 -18.88 -11.78
N ALA A 50 3.58 -18.76 -10.73
CA ALA A 50 3.87 -19.84 -9.81
C ALA A 50 2.62 -20.24 -9.00
N SER A 51 2.43 -21.54 -8.77
CA SER A 51 1.32 -22.06 -7.96
C SER A 51 1.61 -22.03 -6.46
N THR A 52 2.87 -22.25 -6.07
CA THR A 52 3.33 -22.32 -4.67
C THR A 52 4.52 -21.39 -4.43
N TYR A 53 4.65 -20.88 -3.21
CA TYR A 53 5.71 -19.96 -2.78
C TYR A 53 6.56 -20.59 -1.67
N VAL A 54 7.84 -20.21 -1.62
CA VAL A 54 8.81 -20.72 -0.64
C VAL A 54 8.40 -20.30 0.79
N GLN A 55 8.41 -21.26 1.70
CA GLN A 55 8.21 -21.05 3.13
C GLN A 55 9.56 -21.16 3.86
N GLU A 56 9.80 -20.28 4.82
CA GLU A 56 11.03 -20.32 5.64
C GLU A 56 10.95 -21.40 6.72
N GLY A 57 9.74 -21.81 7.09
CA GLY A 57 9.48 -22.88 8.04
C GLY A 57 7.97 -23.08 8.21
N ILE A 58 7.60 -24.01 9.08
CA ILE A 58 6.20 -24.30 9.38
C ILE A 58 5.54 -23.03 9.96
N GLY A 59 4.53 -22.52 9.27
CA GLY A 59 3.83 -21.29 9.65
C GLY A 59 4.59 -19.98 9.36
N LYS A 60 5.78 -20.02 8.77
CA LYS A 60 6.59 -18.85 8.40
C LYS A 60 6.65 -18.69 6.89
N ASN A 61 5.83 -17.79 6.34
CA ASN A 61 5.77 -17.47 4.92
C ASN A 61 6.11 -16.00 4.67
N LYS A 62 6.42 -15.65 3.41
CA LYS A 62 6.74 -14.29 2.99
C LYS A 62 5.50 -13.49 2.55
N GLY A 63 4.33 -13.80 3.13
CA GLY A 63 3.03 -13.20 2.78
C GLY A 63 2.19 -13.99 1.77
N PHE A 64 2.82 -14.85 0.97
CA PHE A 64 2.13 -15.73 0.01
C PHE A 64 2.49 -17.19 0.26
N VAL A 65 1.51 -18.07 0.12
CA VAL A 65 1.69 -19.52 0.32
C VAL A 65 1.27 -20.27 -0.94
N TYR A 66 0.08 -19.95 -1.46
CA TYR A 66 -0.48 -20.65 -2.60
C TYR A 66 -1.35 -19.71 -3.44
N SER A 67 -1.12 -19.69 -4.76
CA SER A 67 -1.69 -18.68 -5.67
C SER A 67 -3.22 -18.64 -5.73
N ARG A 68 -3.89 -19.77 -5.47
CA ARG A 68 -5.37 -19.80 -5.40
C ARG A 68 -5.92 -18.97 -4.25
N THR A 69 -5.20 -18.92 -3.12
CA THR A 69 -5.62 -18.15 -1.95
C THR A 69 -5.16 -16.70 -2.09
N SER A 70 -3.89 -16.48 -2.44
CA SER A 70 -3.32 -15.15 -2.64
C SER A 70 -2.21 -15.18 -3.69
N ASN A 71 -2.24 -14.21 -4.62
CA ASN A 71 -1.22 -14.05 -5.66
C ASN A 71 -0.86 -12.55 -5.73
N PRO A 72 0.44 -12.18 -5.75
CA PRO A 72 0.85 -10.78 -5.75
C PRO A 72 0.26 -9.98 -6.92
N THR A 73 0.26 -10.56 -8.12
CA THR A 73 -0.30 -9.95 -9.35
C THR A 73 -1.80 -9.69 -9.21
N ARG A 74 -2.53 -10.62 -8.60
CA ARG A 74 -3.98 -10.45 -8.37
C ARG A 74 -4.24 -9.34 -7.34
N LEU A 75 -3.44 -9.29 -6.27
CA LEU A 75 -3.60 -8.26 -5.25
C LEU A 75 -3.36 -6.86 -5.81
N THR A 76 -2.40 -6.67 -6.72
CA THR A 76 -2.20 -5.36 -7.38
C THR A 76 -3.41 -4.93 -8.22
N LEU A 77 -4.08 -5.88 -8.88
CA LEU A 77 -5.31 -5.60 -9.61
C LEU A 77 -6.45 -5.24 -8.67
N GLU A 78 -6.63 -5.99 -7.57
CA GLU A 78 -7.66 -5.72 -6.57
C GLU A 78 -7.50 -4.36 -5.92
N ALA A 79 -6.25 -3.99 -5.58
CA ALA A 79 -5.93 -2.67 -5.03
C ALA A 79 -6.16 -1.52 -6.02
N CYS A 80 -6.14 -1.79 -7.33
CA CYS A 80 -6.48 -0.80 -8.34
C CYS A 80 -8.00 -0.60 -8.50
N LEU A 81 -8.80 -1.64 -8.23
CA LEU A 81 -10.25 -1.61 -8.36
C LEU A 81 -10.97 -1.08 -7.11
N ALA A 82 -10.36 -1.22 -5.93
CA ALA A 82 -10.87 -0.71 -4.65
C ALA A 82 -10.86 0.83 -4.56
#